data_AF-A0A9E0J1K5-F1
#
_entry.id   AF-A0A9E0J1K5-F1
#
_cell.length_a   1.000
_cell.length_b   1.000
_cell.length_c   1.000
_cell.angle_alpha   90.00
_cell.angle_beta   90.00
_cell.angle_gamma   90.00
#
_symmetry.space_group_name_H-M   'P 1'
#
loop_
_entity.id
_entity.type
_entity.pdbx_description
1 polymer ?
#
loop_
_entity_poly.entity_id
_entity_poly.type
_entity_poly.pdbx_seq_one_letter_code
_entity_poly.pdbx_strand_id
1 'polypeptide(L)'
;MKLNPFNKKSTAYYDKVKAEYDKLDREITAAKEDLQKAEADHDRKRRRHFELTQRGSMYSSSPDETQASMAASAASHRVGDIKGEIGQLESRIRPLRRIALAPEQFAKARKNLDDLIAQQAAIKGEREKVKTLIAKVGKRVADAEARIATETQSARQQMLDADGEFVVPESLTKLEAELRLAKSSMTELEGKRDDLVAKLQEFPGAIREAERVFIGCRADMTEIELYEQLMPLMNLFARASAARRQNDYHHDEDRFEIEIPHDLVEAAQTALAEEV
;
A
#
# COMPACT_ATOMS: atom_id res chain seq x y z
N MET A 1 -24.03 21.68 20.47
CA MET A 1 -23.40 22.74 21.27
C MET A 1 -21.92 22.77 20.94
N LYS A 2 -21.37 23.94 20.58
CA LYS A 2 -19.94 24.17 20.36
C LYS A 2 -19.23 24.30 21.70
N LEU A 3 -18.25 23.43 21.95
CA LEU A 3 -17.07 23.67 22.77
C LEU A 3 -16.05 22.58 22.41
N ASN A 4 -15.22 22.82 21.39
CA ASN A 4 -13.98 22.07 21.18
C ASN A 4 -12.84 22.91 21.78
N PRO A 5 -12.41 22.65 23.03
CA PRO A 5 -11.32 23.40 23.65
C PRO A 5 -9.93 23.06 23.05
N PHE A 6 -9.84 22.10 22.13
CA PHE A 6 -8.57 21.60 21.55
C PHE A 6 -8.27 22.08 20.13
N ASN A 7 -9.12 22.92 19.54
CA ASN A 7 -8.86 23.48 18.22
C ASN A 7 -7.97 24.73 18.30
N LYS A 8 -6.71 24.55 18.69
CA LYS A 8 -5.64 25.52 18.44
C LYS A 8 -4.36 24.78 18.09
N LYS A 9 -4.11 24.69 16.78
CA LYS A 9 -2.82 24.47 16.10
C LYS A 9 -1.63 24.47 17.06
N SER A 10 -1.27 23.29 17.54
CA SER A 10 0.03 23.03 18.16
C SER A 10 0.68 21.91 17.37
N THR A 11 0.92 22.15 16.06
CA THR A 11 1.74 21.27 15.21
C THR A 11 3.21 21.25 15.64
N ALA A 12 3.56 21.92 16.75
CA ALA A 12 4.93 22.12 17.19
C ALA A 12 5.67 20.83 17.57
N TYR A 13 4.98 19.74 17.93
CA TYR A 13 5.65 18.46 18.21
C TYR A 13 5.93 17.70 16.91
N TYR A 14 4.91 17.44 16.09
CA TYR A 14 5.10 16.78 14.81
C TYR A 14 6.08 17.54 13.92
N ASP A 15 5.94 18.86 13.80
CA ASP A 15 6.81 19.70 12.96
C ASP A 15 8.28 19.63 13.41
N LYS A 16 8.54 19.54 14.72
CA LYS A 16 9.90 19.37 15.26
C LYS A 16 10.47 18.00 14.88
N VAL A 17 9.71 16.94 15.14
CA VAL A 17 10.12 15.56 14.82
C VAL A 17 10.35 15.41 13.32
N LYS A 18 9.49 16.01 12.49
CA LYS A 18 9.60 16.02 11.03
C LYS A 18 10.84 16.79 10.57
N ALA A 19 11.11 17.96 11.13
CA ALA A 19 12.31 18.73 10.80
C ALA A 19 13.60 18.00 11.19
N GLU A 20 13.63 17.34 12.35
CA GLU A 20 14.76 16.50 12.79
C GLU A 20 14.95 15.29 11.87
N TYR A 21 13.87 14.62 11.49
CA TYR A 21 13.89 13.52 10.53
C TYR A 21 14.45 13.99 9.18
N ASP A 22 13.92 15.07 8.61
CA ASP A 22 14.35 15.57 7.29
C ASP A 22 15.82 16.03 7.32
N LYS A 23 16.30 16.55 8.46
CA LYS A 23 17.71 16.88 8.66
C LYS A 23 18.59 15.63 8.66
N LEU A 24 18.24 14.62 9.47
CA LEU A 24 18.99 13.37 9.54
C LEU A 24 18.97 12.62 8.20
N ASP A 25 17.86 12.65 7.47
CA ASP A 25 17.75 12.01 6.16
C ASP A 25 18.71 12.62 5.14
N ARG A 26 18.85 13.96 5.15
CA ARG A 26 19.85 14.67 4.34
C ARG A 26 21.27 14.33 4.75
N GLU A 27 21.56 14.27 6.06
CA GLU A 27 22.89 13.90 6.58
C GLU A 27 23.27 12.47 6.19
N ILE A 28 22.34 11.51 6.28
CA ILE A 28 22.54 10.12 5.83
C ILE A 28 22.79 10.07 4.33
N THR A 29 22.02 10.83 3.54
CA THR A 29 22.17 10.86 2.08
C THR A 29 23.55 11.41 1.69
N ALA A 30 23.97 12.52 2.30
CA ALA A 30 25.30 13.09 2.10
C ALA A 30 26.42 12.13 2.53
N ALA A 31 26.29 11.48 3.69
CA ALA A 31 27.27 10.51 4.17
C ALA A 31 27.36 9.27 3.25
N LYS A 32 26.24 8.83 2.66
CA LYS A 32 26.24 7.74 1.67
C LYS A 32 26.92 8.13 0.37
N GLU A 33 26.76 9.37 -0.10
CA GLU A 33 27.50 9.89 -1.26
C GLU A 33 29.00 9.97 -0.97
N ASP A 34 29.38 10.44 0.21
CA ASP A 34 30.79 10.52 0.62
C ASP A 34 31.40 9.14 0.84
N LEU A 35 30.62 8.17 1.32
CA LEU A 35 31.03 6.77 1.39
C LEU A 35 31.37 6.23 -0.01
N GLN A 36 30.53 6.47 -1.01
CA GLN A 36 30.80 6.02 -2.39
C GLN A 36 32.10 6.62 -2.94
N LYS A 37 32.36 7.91 -2.68
CA LYS A 37 33.62 8.56 -3.08
C LYS A 37 34.82 7.95 -2.35
N ALA A 38 34.69 7.70 -1.06
CA ALA A 38 35.74 7.12 -0.23
C ALA A 38 36.05 5.65 -0.62
N GLU A 39 35.03 4.86 -0.95
CA GLU A 39 35.19 3.49 -1.45
C GLU A 39 35.90 3.49 -2.81
N ALA A 40 35.53 4.40 -3.72
CA ALA A 40 36.21 4.54 -5.00
C ALA A 40 37.68 4.97 -4.86
N ASP A 41 38.00 5.88 -3.92
CA ASP A 41 39.38 6.29 -3.63
C ASP A 41 40.19 5.15 -2.97
N HIS A 42 39.60 4.45 -2.01
CA HIS A 42 40.19 3.26 -1.39
C HIS A 42 40.50 2.19 -2.43
N ASP A 43 39.58 1.89 -3.34
CA ASP A 43 39.80 0.91 -4.40
C ASP A 43 40.94 1.32 -5.35
N ARG A 44 41.02 2.60 -5.72
CA ARG A 44 42.14 3.12 -6.53
C ARG A 44 43.47 2.94 -5.80
N LYS A 45 43.55 3.31 -4.51
CA LYS A 45 44.77 3.21 -3.70
C LYS A 45 45.17 1.76 -3.43
N ARG A 46 44.19 0.89 -3.20
CA ARG A 46 44.38 -0.55 -3.02
C ARG A 46 44.93 -1.20 -4.29
N ARG A 47 44.38 -0.86 -5.47
CA ARG A 47 44.90 -1.33 -6.76
C ARG A 47 46.34 -0.87 -6.99
N ARG A 48 46.64 0.41 -6.74
CA ARG A 48 48.00 0.95 -6.84
C ARG A 48 48.99 0.24 -5.93
N HIS A 49 48.62 0.00 -4.66
CA HIS A 49 49.45 -0.77 -3.74
C HIS A 49 49.69 -2.18 -4.28
N PHE A 50 48.64 -2.88 -4.70
CA PHE A 50 48.73 -4.23 -5.25
C PHE A 50 49.62 -4.32 -6.50
N GLU A 51 49.51 -3.36 -7.42
CA GLU A 51 50.38 -3.26 -8.61
C GLU A 51 51.86 -3.08 -8.24
N LEU A 52 52.15 -2.23 -7.24
CA LEU A 52 53.52 -2.03 -6.75
C LEU A 52 54.05 -3.28 -6.06
N THR A 53 53.23 -3.96 -5.24
CA THR A 53 53.61 -5.24 -4.62
C THR A 53 53.92 -6.32 -5.66
N GLN A 54 53.19 -6.36 -6.78
CA GLN A 54 53.46 -7.32 -7.86
C GLN A 54 54.77 -7.07 -8.61
N ARG A 55 55.17 -5.80 -8.75
CA ARG A 55 56.41 -5.41 -9.43
C ARG A 55 57.61 -5.30 -8.49
N GLY A 56 57.35 -5.25 -7.18
CA GLY A 56 58.34 -5.09 -6.13
C GLY A 56 59.22 -6.32 -5.91
N SER A 57 60.30 -6.13 -5.17
CA SER A 57 61.21 -7.21 -4.78
C SER A 57 60.60 -8.04 -3.65
N MET A 58 60.69 -9.37 -3.74
CA MET A 58 60.25 -10.28 -2.67
C MET A 58 61.02 -10.11 -1.35
N TYR A 59 62.21 -9.51 -1.39
CA TYR A 59 63.13 -9.46 -0.25
C TYR A 59 63.24 -8.06 0.38
N SER A 60 62.65 -7.02 -0.22
CA SER A 60 62.72 -5.65 0.30
C SER A 60 61.59 -4.78 -0.24
N SER A 61 60.83 -4.14 0.65
CA SER A 61 59.81 -3.16 0.24
C SER A 61 60.44 -1.83 -0.16
N SER A 62 60.00 -1.29 -1.29
CA SER A 62 60.40 0.06 -1.70
C SER A 62 59.71 1.13 -0.83
N PRO A 63 60.28 2.35 -0.72
CA PRO A 63 59.61 3.48 -0.08
C PRO A 63 58.23 3.77 -0.69
N ASP A 64 58.10 3.63 -2.01
CA ASP A 64 56.86 3.84 -2.76
C ASP A 64 55.78 2.80 -2.43
N GLU A 65 56.17 1.52 -2.27
CA GLU A 65 55.26 0.46 -1.79
C GLU A 65 54.77 0.74 -0.37
N THR A 66 55.68 1.16 0.51
CA THR A 66 55.37 1.49 1.90
C THR A 66 54.39 2.66 1.97
N GLN A 67 54.61 3.71 1.17
CA GLN A 67 53.72 4.86 1.08
C GLN A 67 52.34 4.48 0.50
N ALA A 68 52.30 3.64 -0.54
CA ALA A 68 51.04 3.17 -1.13
C ALA A 68 50.24 2.29 -0.15
N SER A 69 50.91 1.46 0.64
CA SER A 69 50.30 0.66 1.70
C SER A 69 49.68 1.55 2.78
N MET A 70 50.43 2.53 3.29
CA MET A 70 49.92 3.49 4.26
C MET A 70 48.73 4.29 3.72
N ALA A 71 48.78 4.71 2.45
CA ALA A 71 47.68 5.44 1.81
C ALA A 71 46.43 4.57 1.63
N ALA A 72 46.58 3.29 1.28
CA ALA A 72 45.47 2.35 1.18
C ALA A 72 44.85 2.07 2.56
N SER A 73 45.67 1.83 3.58
CA SER A 73 45.21 1.66 4.97
C SER A 73 44.49 2.90 5.49
N ALA A 74 45.03 4.10 5.25
CA ALA A 74 44.36 5.36 5.62
C ALA A 74 43.01 5.55 4.90
N ALA A 75 42.91 5.16 3.63
CA ALA A 75 41.64 5.20 2.90
C ALA A 75 40.63 4.16 3.41
N SER A 76 41.11 2.97 3.81
CA SER A 76 40.29 1.93 4.45
C SER A 76 39.72 2.40 5.80
N HIS A 77 40.56 3.04 6.64
CA HIS A 77 40.11 3.63 7.90
C HIS A 77 39.01 4.68 7.67
N ARG A 78 39.20 5.59 6.71
CA ARG A 78 38.17 6.59 6.35
C ARG A 78 36.84 5.96 5.92
N VAL A 79 36.87 4.88 5.15
CA VAL A 79 35.66 4.12 4.79
C VAL A 79 34.99 3.54 6.04
N GLY A 80 35.78 3.00 6.98
CA GLY A 80 35.29 2.50 8.26
C GLY A 80 34.63 3.59 9.12
N ASP A 81 35.27 4.76 9.21
CA ASP A 81 34.77 5.91 9.98
C ASP A 81 33.42 6.38 9.43
N ILE A 82 33.31 6.59 8.11
CA ILE A 82 32.06 7.01 7.45
C ILE A 82 30.95 5.96 7.64
N LYS A 83 31.28 4.65 7.57
CA LYS A 83 30.31 3.58 7.87
C LYS A 83 29.82 3.64 9.31
N GLY A 84 30.71 3.94 10.25
CA GLY A 84 30.37 4.17 11.65
C GLY A 84 29.41 5.35 11.84
N GLU A 85 29.70 6.48 11.19
CA GLU A 85 28.85 7.68 11.20
C GLU A 85 27.46 7.39 10.63
N ILE A 86 27.37 6.70 9.48
CA ILE A 86 26.09 6.28 8.90
C ILE A 86 25.31 5.42 9.88
N GLY A 87 25.94 4.44 10.53
CA GLY A 87 25.29 3.59 11.53
C GLY A 87 24.72 4.39 12.72
N GLN A 88 25.45 5.40 13.19
CA GLN A 88 24.98 6.30 14.24
C GLN A 88 23.78 7.14 13.77
N LEU A 89 23.84 7.73 12.57
CA LEU A 89 22.74 8.49 11.99
C LEU A 89 21.49 7.61 11.77
N GLU A 90 21.67 6.38 11.28
CA GLU A 90 20.59 5.42 11.07
C GLU A 90 19.92 5.00 12.40
N SER A 91 20.71 4.86 13.49
CA SER A 91 20.14 4.60 14.82
C SER A 91 19.27 5.75 15.33
N ARG A 92 19.63 7.00 15.01
CA ARG A 92 18.91 8.21 15.43
C ARG A 92 17.66 8.46 14.59
N ILE A 93 17.69 8.16 13.30
CA ILE A 93 16.53 8.39 12.41
C ILE A 93 15.42 7.34 12.59
N ARG A 94 15.78 6.10 12.94
CA ARG A 94 14.84 4.98 13.09
C ARG A 94 13.64 5.27 14.00
N PRO A 95 13.81 5.80 15.23
CA PRO A 95 12.67 6.12 16.09
C PRO A 95 11.78 7.25 15.54
N LEU A 96 12.36 8.23 14.83
CA LEU A 96 11.62 9.38 14.29
C LEU A 96 10.80 9.02 13.05
N ARG A 97 11.22 7.99 12.30
CA ARG A 97 10.62 7.58 11.03
C ARG A 97 9.13 7.26 11.13
N ARG A 98 8.70 6.57 12.20
CA ARG A 98 7.28 6.22 12.44
C ARG A 98 6.43 7.49 12.48
N ILE A 99 6.86 8.47 13.28
CA ILE A 99 6.13 9.72 13.49
C ILE A 99 6.18 10.59 12.23
N ALA A 100 7.37 10.82 11.68
CA ALA A 100 7.56 11.75 10.57
C ALA A 100 6.82 11.32 9.29
N LEU A 101 6.72 10.00 9.04
CA LEU A 101 6.07 9.46 7.84
C LEU A 101 4.60 9.10 8.06
N ALA A 102 4.08 9.11 9.30
CA ALA A 102 2.72 8.68 9.61
C ALA A 102 1.65 9.42 8.78
N PRO A 103 1.68 10.76 8.60
CA PRO A 103 0.63 11.43 7.82
C PRO A 103 0.60 11.01 6.34
N GLU A 104 1.77 10.83 5.73
CA GLU A 104 1.86 10.35 4.35
C GLU A 104 1.40 8.90 4.22
N GLN A 105 1.78 8.04 5.17
CA GLN A 105 1.39 6.64 5.19
C GLN A 105 -0.12 6.49 5.41
N PHE A 106 -0.70 7.29 6.32
CA PHE A 106 -2.14 7.36 6.55
C PHE A 106 -2.90 7.78 5.29
N ALA A 107 -2.47 8.87 4.63
CA ALA A 107 -3.10 9.33 3.39
C ALA A 107 -3.02 8.28 2.27
N LYS A 108 -1.88 7.61 2.12
CA LYS A 108 -1.68 6.52 1.15
C LYS A 108 -2.57 5.31 1.46
N ALA A 109 -2.62 4.89 2.73
CA ALA A 109 -3.43 3.76 3.18
C ALA A 109 -4.93 4.02 2.97
N ARG A 110 -5.40 5.22 3.34
CA ARG A 110 -6.79 5.63 3.14
C ARG A 110 -7.15 5.63 1.65
N LYS A 111 -6.33 6.25 0.82
CA LYS A 111 -6.54 6.26 -0.63
C LYS A 111 -6.60 4.85 -1.22
N ASN A 112 -5.69 3.96 -0.82
CA ASN A 112 -5.68 2.58 -1.31
C ASN A 112 -6.96 1.82 -0.92
N LEU A 113 -7.44 2.00 0.31
CA LEU A 113 -8.70 1.40 0.77
C LEU A 113 -9.90 1.93 -0.05
N ASP A 114 -10.00 3.26 -0.19
CA ASP A 114 -11.07 3.91 -0.95
C ASP A 114 -11.05 3.47 -2.44
N ASP A 115 -9.86 3.38 -3.04
CA ASP A 115 -9.67 2.94 -4.43
C ASP A 115 -10.11 1.49 -4.62
N LEU A 116 -9.80 0.58 -3.69
CA LEU A 116 -10.24 -0.83 -3.74
C LEU A 116 -11.75 -0.96 -3.58
N ILE A 117 -12.37 -0.20 -2.67
CA ILE A 117 -13.82 -0.17 -2.47
C ILE A 117 -14.51 0.35 -3.75
N ALA A 118 -13.99 1.43 -4.33
CA ALA A 118 -14.51 2.01 -5.56
C ALA A 118 -14.40 1.04 -6.75
N GLN A 119 -13.25 0.36 -6.91
CA GLN A 119 -13.05 -0.66 -7.94
C GLN A 119 -14.01 -1.84 -7.76
N GLN A 120 -14.20 -2.31 -6.53
CA GLN A 120 -15.15 -3.39 -6.24
C GLN A 120 -16.59 -2.98 -6.60
N ALA A 121 -16.99 -1.75 -6.27
CA ALA A 121 -18.30 -1.21 -6.62
C ALA A 121 -18.49 -1.08 -8.14
N ALA A 122 -17.46 -0.61 -8.86
CA ALA A 122 -17.47 -0.51 -10.32
C ALA A 122 -17.65 -1.89 -10.98
N ILE A 123 -16.86 -2.89 -10.57
CA ILE A 123 -16.94 -4.26 -11.11
C ILE A 123 -18.29 -4.92 -10.76
N LYS A 124 -18.83 -4.69 -9.56
CA LYS A 124 -20.20 -5.11 -9.22
C LYS A 124 -21.22 -4.49 -10.18
N GLY A 125 -21.10 -3.18 -10.46
CA GLY A 125 -21.96 -2.49 -11.42
C GLY A 125 -21.84 -3.04 -12.84
N GLU A 126 -20.63 -3.32 -13.32
CA GLU A 126 -20.39 -3.96 -14.62
C GLU A 126 -21.01 -5.36 -14.69
N ARG A 127 -20.86 -6.16 -13.62
CA ARG A 127 -21.47 -7.49 -13.54
C ARG A 127 -22.99 -7.44 -13.68
N GLU A 128 -23.65 -6.47 -13.04
CA GLU A 128 -25.10 -6.32 -13.15
C GLU A 128 -25.54 -5.83 -14.54
N LYS A 129 -24.74 -4.98 -15.21
CA LYS A 129 -24.96 -4.63 -16.63
C LYS A 129 -24.86 -5.87 -17.53
N VAL A 130 -23.82 -6.69 -17.34
CA VAL A 130 -23.62 -7.93 -18.11
C VAL A 130 -24.78 -8.91 -17.86
N LYS A 131 -25.21 -9.11 -16.62
CA LYS A 131 -26.39 -9.94 -16.31
C LYS A 131 -27.66 -9.45 -17.02
N THR A 132 -27.88 -8.15 -17.06
CA THR A 132 -29.03 -7.56 -17.78
C THR A 132 -28.95 -7.85 -19.28
N LEU A 133 -27.75 -7.77 -19.87
CA LEU A 133 -27.53 -8.12 -21.27
C LEU A 133 -27.75 -9.62 -21.53
N ILE A 134 -27.25 -10.50 -20.65
CA ILE A 134 -27.50 -11.95 -20.72
C ILE A 134 -29.00 -12.22 -20.72
N ALA A 135 -29.77 -11.61 -19.81
CA ALA A 135 -31.23 -11.79 -19.77
C ALA A 135 -31.91 -11.32 -21.07
N LYS A 136 -31.45 -10.21 -21.66
CA LYS A 136 -31.99 -9.69 -22.93
C LYS A 136 -31.66 -10.60 -24.11
N VAL A 137 -30.43 -11.11 -24.21
CA VAL A 137 -30.02 -12.04 -25.25
C VAL A 137 -30.74 -13.39 -25.08
N GLY A 138 -30.87 -13.89 -23.84
CA GLY A 138 -31.61 -15.11 -23.54
C GLY A 138 -33.08 -15.04 -23.99
N LYS A 139 -33.75 -13.89 -23.78
CA LYS A 139 -35.11 -13.68 -24.33
C LYS A 139 -35.13 -13.75 -25.86
N ARG A 140 -34.17 -13.11 -26.55
CA ARG A 140 -34.07 -13.15 -28.01
C ARG A 140 -33.81 -14.56 -28.54
N VAL A 141 -32.99 -15.35 -27.84
CA VAL A 141 -32.75 -16.76 -28.16
C VAL A 141 -34.06 -17.55 -28.06
N ALA A 142 -34.80 -17.42 -26.96
CA ALA A 142 -36.08 -18.11 -26.78
C ALA A 142 -37.13 -17.69 -27.83
N ASP A 143 -37.24 -16.39 -28.12
CA ASP A 143 -38.16 -15.87 -29.13
C ASP A 143 -37.81 -16.38 -30.54
N ALA A 144 -36.51 -16.42 -30.89
CA ALA A 144 -36.04 -16.94 -32.16
C ALA A 144 -36.29 -18.45 -32.29
N GLU A 145 -36.04 -19.23 -31.23
CA GLU A 145 -36.34 -20.67 -31.19
C GLU A 145 -37.83 -20.94 -31.39
N ALA A 146 -38.71 -20.16 -30.74
CA ALA A 146 -40.16 -20.27 -30.92
C ALA A 146 -40.58 -19.97 -32.36
N ARG A 147 -40.04 -18.89 -32.98
CA ARG A 147 -40.32 -18.52 -34.37
C ARG A 147 -39.82 -19.57 -35.36
N ILE A 148 -38.62 -20.11 -35.16
CA ILE A 148 -38.09 -21.21 -35.98
C ILE A 148 -39.02 -22.42 -35.89
N ALA A 149 -39.51 -22.78 -34.71
CA ALA A 149 -40.44 -23.89 -34.54
C ALA A 149 -41.75 -23.67 -35.31
N THR A 150 -42.34 -22.47 -35.22
CA THR A 150 -43.55 -22.10 -35.96
C THR A 150 -43.32 -22.12 -37.47
N GLU A 151 -42.25 -21.49 -37.96
CA GLU A 151 -41.94 -21.42 -39.40
C GLU A 151 -41.65 -22.81 -39.96
N THR A 152 -40.95 -23.66 -39.20
CA THR A 152 -40.69 -25.06 -39.58
C THR A 152 -41.99 -25.84 -39.71
N GLN A 153 -42.95 -25.62 -38.80
CA GLN A 153 -44.26 -26.28 -38.87
C GLN A 153 -45.07 -25.79 -40.08
N SER A 154 -45.07 -24.49 -40.36
CA SER A 154 -45.71 -23.92 -41.55
C SER A 154 -45.09 -24.45 -42.85
N ALA A 155 -43.76 -24.50 -42.93
CA ALA A 155 -43.04 -25.05 -44.08
C ALA A 155 -43.37 -26.55 -44.30
N ARG A 156 -43.44 -27.34 -43.23
CA ARG A 156 -43.86 -28.75 -43.30
C ARG A 156 -45.29 -28.91 -43.81
N GLN A 157 -46.21 -28.05 -43.38
CA GLN A 157 -47.59 -28.10 -43.86
C GLN A 157 -47.65 -27.78 -45.37
N GLN A 158 -46.91 -26.76 -45.81
CA GLN A 158 -46.81 -26.43 -47.24
C GLN A 158 -46.21 -27.56 -48.08
N MET A 159 -45.25 -28.34 -47.54
CA MET A 159 -44.74 -29.55 -48.20
C MET A 159 -45.80 -30.63 -48.38
N LEU A 160 -46.66 -30.82 -47.39
CA LEU A 160 -47.71 -31.84 -47.45
C LEU A 160 -48.83 -31.44 -48.42
N ASP A 161 -49.05 -30.13 -48.57
CA ASP A 161 -50.11 -29.57 -49.41
C ASP A 161 -49.66 -29.31 -50.88
N ALA A 162 -48.35 -29.39 -51.18
CA ALA A 162 -47.79 -29.12 -52.51
C ALA A 162 -47.12 -30.36 -53.13
N ASP A 163 -47.60 -30.82 -54.29
CA ASP A 163 -47.04 -31.95 -55.08
C ASP A 163 -45.71 -31.61 -55.82
N GLY A 164 -45.00 -30.56 -55.39
CA GLY A 164 -43.81 -30.01 -56.07
C GLY A 164 -42.50 -30.13 -55.28
N GLU A 165 -41.39 -29.73 -55.89
CA GLU A 165 -40.06 -29.73 -55.26
C GLU A 165 -40.00 -28.72 -54.10
N PHE A 166 -39.63 -29.20 -52.90
CA PHE A 166 -39.60 -28.38 -51.68
C PHE A 166 -38.36 -27.48 -51.62
N VAL A 167 -38.59 -26.19 -51.39
CA VAL A 167 -37.54 -25.19 -51.15
C VAL A 167 -37.65 -24.68 -49.72
N VAL A 168 -36.53 -24.69 -48.98
CA VAL A 168 -36.48 -24.17 -47.61
C VAL A 168 -36.73 -22.65 -47.62
N PRO A 169 -37.65 -22.12 -46.79
CA PRO A 169 -37.90 -20.69 -46.71
C PRO A 169 -36.65 -19.89 -46.26
N GLU A 170 -36.36 -18.79 -46.95
CA GLU A 170 -35.27 -17.87 -46.55
C GLU A 170 -35.47 -17.24 -45.17
N SER A 171 -36.72 -17.13 -44.71
CA SER A 171 -37.06 -16.69 -43.35
C SER A 171 -36.44 -17.61 -42.30
N LEU A 172 -36.48 -18.92 -42.55
CA LEU A 172 -35.96 -19.94 -41.65
C LEU A 172 -34.42 -19.89 -41.59
N THR A 173 -33.76 -19.74 -42.74
CA THR A 173 -32.28 -19.63 -42.78
C THR A 173 -31.77 -18.35 -42.10
N LYS A 174 -32.48 -17.22 -42.25
CA LYS A 174 -32.17 -15.97 -41.53
C LYS A 174 -32.34 -16.12 -40.01
N LEU A 175 -33.45 -16.70 -39.57
CA LEU A 175 -33.70 -16.94 -38.13
C LEU A 175 -32.67 -17.88 -37.51
N GLU A 176 -32.24 -18.93 -38.22
CA GLU A 176 -31.17 -19.81 -37.74
C GLU A 176 -29.82 -19.12 -37.63
N ALA A 177 -29.48 -18.22 -38.56
CA ALA A 177 -28.25 -17.43 -38.49
C ALA A 177 -28.29 -16.46 -37.30
N GLU A 178 -29.42 -15.77 -37.09
CA GLU A 178 -29.65 -14.92 -35.92
C GLU A 178 -29.55 -15.70 -34.61
N LEU A 179 -30.11 -16.92 -34.55
CA LEU A 179 -30.04 -17.79 -33.38
C LEU A 179 -28.59 -18.20 -33.08
N ARG A 180 -27.80 -18.57 -34.10
CA ARG A 180 -26.38 -18.92 -33.93
C ARG A 180 -25.59 -17.74 -33.37
N LEU A 181 -25.77 -16.54 -33.92
CA LEU A 181 -25.13 -15.30 -33.43
C LEU A 181 -25.58 -14.94 -32.00
N ALA A 182 -26.87 -15.10 -31.70
CA ALA A 182 -27.39 -14.84 -30.36
C ALA A 182 -26.78 -15.81 -29.34
N LYS A 183 -26.70 -17.11 -29.67
CA LYS A 183 -26.06 -18.12 -28.81
C LYS A 183 -24.57 -17.86 -28.60
N SER A 184 -23.82 -17.50 -29.64
CA SER A 184 -22.40 -17.16 -29.47
C SER A 184 -22.22 -15.91 -28.60
N SER A 185 -23.03 -14.88 -28.80
CA SER A 185 -23.00 -13.67 -27.97
C SER A 185 -23.37 -13.96 -26.50
N MET A 186 -24.25 -14.93 -26.25
CA MET A 186 -24.60 -15.37 -24.89
C MET A 186 -23.39 -16.02 -24.22
N THR A 187 -22.70 -16.94 -24.90
CA THR A 187 -21.50 -17.60 -24.35
C THR A 187 -20.38 -16.60 -24.02
N GLU A 188 -20.19 -15.57 -24.86
CA GLU A 188 -19.22 -14.51 -24.59
C GLU A 188 -19.60 -13.66 -23.38
N LEU A 189 -20.88 -13.33 -23.22
CA LEU A 189 -21.37 -12.56 -22.07
C LEU A 189 -21.29 -13.37 -20.77
N GLU A 190 -21.56 -14.67 -20.83
CA GLU A 190 -21.39 -15.59 -19.70
C GLU A 190 -19.93 -15.71 -19.29
N GLY A 191 -19.01 -15.86 -20.25
CA GLY A 191 -17.57 -15.81 -19.99
C GLY A 191 -17.14 -14.51 -19.31
N LYS A 192 -17.58 -13.35 -19.83
CA LYS A 192 -17.32 -12.04 -19.21
C LYS A 192 -17.89 -11.94 -17.79
N ARG A 193 -19.10 -12.47 -17.55
CA ARG A 193 -19.69 -12.49 -16.20
C ARG A 193 -18.81 -13.31 -15.26
N ASP A 194 -18.34 -14.46 -15.70
CA ASP A 194 -17.54 -15.36 -14.87
C ASP A 194 -16.15 -14.77 -14.57
N ASP A 195 -15.53 -14.10 -15.53
CA ASP A 195 -14.31 -13.31 -15.32
C ASP A 195 -14.51 -12.19 -14.27
N LEU A 196 -15.63 -11.47 -14.35
CA LEU A 196 -15.97 -10.43 -13.36
C LEU A 196 -16.23 -11.03 -11.97
N VAL A 197 -16.84 -12.22 -11.91
CA VAL A 197 -17.05 -12.94 -10.63
C VAL A 197 -15.72 -13.39 -10.04
N ALA A 198 -14.81 -13.93 -10.84
CA ALA A 198 -13.47 -14.31 -10.40
C ALA A 198 -12.70 -13.11 -9.84
N LYS A 199 -12.70 -11.97 -10.57
CA LYS A 199 -12.11 -10.71 -10.06
C LYS A 199 -12.72 -10.27 -8.74
N LEU A 200 -14.05 -10.37 -8.58
CA LEU A 200 -14.73 -10.00 -7.32
C LEU A 200 -14.33 -10.88 -6.13
N GLN A 201 -13.83 -12.10 -6.35
CA GLN A 201 -13.37 -12.98 -5.27
C GLN A 201 -12.01 -12.55 -4.70
N GLU A 202 -11.23 -11.77 -5.42
CA GLU A 202 -9.91 -11.27 -4.98
C GLU A 202 -10.02 -10.06 -4.04
N PHE A 203 -11.05 -9.23 -4.24
CA PHE A 203 -11.23 -7.98 -3.46
C PHE A 203 -11.38 -8.15 -1.95
N PRO A 204 -12.14 -9.13 -1.41
CA PRO A 204 -12.30 -9.27 0.04
C PRO A 204 -10.97 -9.44 0.78
N GLY A 205 -10.01 -10.17 0.20
CA GLY A 205 -8.67 -10.32 0.78
C GLY A 205 -7.88 -9.02 0.72
N ALA A 206 -7.87 -8.36 -0.45
CA ALA A 206 -7.17 -7.10 -0.65
C ALA A 206 -7.70 -5.96 0.23
N ILE A 207 -9.03 -5.87 0.39
CA ILE A 207 -9.69 -4.87 1.24
C ILE A 207 -9.33 -5.11 2.70
N ARG A 208 -9.41 -6.35 3.22
CA ARG A 208 -9.03 -6.64 4.61
C ARG A 208 -7.58 -6.27 4.93
N GLU A 209 -6.66 -6.53 4.00
CA GLU A 209 -5.26 -6.14 4.18
C GLU A 209 -5.10 -4.61 4.14
N ALA A 210 -5.78 -3.93 3.21
CA ALA A 210 -5.79 -2.46 3.16
C ALA A 210 -6.39 -1.83 4.41
N GLU A 211 -7.49 -2.38 4.94
CA GLU A 211 -8.10 -1.99 6.22
C GLU A 211 -7.13 -2.16 7.38
N ARG A 212 -6.45 -3.31 7.46
CA ARG A 212 -5.45 -3.56 8.51
C ARG A 212 -4.32 -2.53 8.48
N VAL A 213 -3.79 -2.22 7.30
CA VAL A 213 -2.75 -1.20 7.12
C VAL A 213 -3.29 0.18 7.51
N PHE A 214 -4.50 0.54 7.06
CA PHE A 214 -5.16 1.79 7.42
C PHE A 214 -5.33 1.95 8.93
N ILE A 215 -5.81 0.91 9.63
CA ILE A 215 -5.97 0.91 11.09
C ILE A 215 -4.62 1.15 11.79
N GLY A 216 -3.54 0.51 11.31
CA GLY A 216 -2.20 0.73 11.84
C GLY A 216 -1.72 2.17 11.67
N CYS A 217 -1.84 2.73 10.46
CA CYS A 217 -1.46 4.12 10.20
C CYS A 217 -2.34 5.12 10.97
N ARG A 218 -3.62 4.79 11.18
CA ARG A 218 -4.52 5.60 12.01
C ARG A 218 -4.07 5.63 13.46
N ALA A 219 -3.68 4.48 14.03
CA ALA A 219 -3.18 4.41 15.39
C ALA A 219 -1.95 5.31 15.58
N ASP A 220 -1.03 5.31 14.61
CA ASP A 220 0.13 6.22 14.62
C ASP A 220 -0.30 7.70 14.62
N MET A 221 -1.28 8.07 13.78
CA MET A 221 -1.81 9.45 13.76
C MET A 221 -2.46 9.84 15.09
N THR A 222 -3.30 8.98 15.67
CA THR A 222 -3.95 9.22 16.95
C THR A 222 -2.93 9.33 18.10
N GLU A 223 -1.86 8.52 18.09
CA GLU A 223 -0.77 8.66 19.05
C GLU A 223 -0.05 10.00 18.91
N ILE A 224 0.23 10.46 17.69
CA ILE A 224 0.87 11.77 17.45
C ILE A 224 0.00 12.90 17.99
N GLU A 225 -1.29 12.88 17.67
CA GLU A 225 -2.26 13.86 18.16
C GLU A 225 -2.36 13.84 19.69
N LEU A 226 -2.35 12.65 20.30
CA LEU A 226 -2.31 12.50 21.75
C LEU A 226 -1.06 13.13 22.35
N TYR A 227 0.13 12.84 21.83
CA TYR A 227 1.37 13.44 22.31
C TYR A 227 1.34 14.96 22.17
N GLU A 228 0.86 15.49 21.04
CA GLU A 228 0.70 16.93 20.83
C GLU A 228 -0.17 17.59 21.90
N GLN A 229 -1.27 16.94 22.28
CA GLN A 229 -2.18 17.45 23.30
C GLN A 229 -1.65 17.26 24.73
N LEU A 230 -0.86 16.22 24.98
CA LEU A 230 -0.28 15.94 26.29
C LEU A 230 0.95 16.80 26.59
N MET A 231 1.76 17.17 25.59
CA MET A 231 3.02 17.90 25.80
C MET A 231 2.86 19.16 26.67
N PRO A 232 1.86 20.04 26.47
CA PRO A 232 1.62 21.19 27.34
C PRO A 232 1.30 20.84 28.80
N LEU A 233 0.78 19.63 29.05
CA LEU A 233 0.36 19.14 30.37
C LEU A 233 1.46 18.35 31.10
N MET A 234 2.58 18.02 30.43
CA MET A 234 3.65 17.18 31.00
C MET A 234 4.21 17.72 32.32
N ASN A 235 4.29 19.04 32.49
CA ASN A 235 4.74 19.63 33.75
C ASN A 235 3.78 19.33 34.92
N LEU A 236 2.47 19.21 34.66
CA LEU A 236 1.49 18.83 35.67
C LEU A 236 1.65 17.37 36.07
N PHE A 237 1.83 16.47 35.09
CA PHE A 237 2.09 15.06 35.36
C PHE A 237 3.39 14.86 36.13
N ALA A 238 4.48 15.51 35.71
CA ALA A 238 5.77 15.46 36.41
C ALA A 238 5.65 15.95 37.86
N ARG A 239 4.95 17.07 38.09
CA ARG A 239 4.71 17.59 39.44
C ARG A 239 3.87 16.63 40.30
N ALA A 240 2.81 16.05 39.73
CA ALA A 240 1.96 15.09 40.43
C ALA A 240 2.73 13.81 40.78
N SER A 241 3.57 13.32 39.85
CA SER A 241 4.42 12.15 40.05
C SER A 241 5.47 12.38 41.15
N ALA A 242 6.20 13.49 41.08
CA ALA A 242 7.18 13.88 42.11
C ALA A 242 6.51 14.07 43.49
N ALA A 243 5.31 14.66 43.54
CA ALA A 243 4.56 14.77 44.79
C ALA A 243 4.14 13.40 45.33
N ARG A 244 3.78 12.45 44.46
CA ARG A 244 3.40 11.08 44.87
C ARG A 244 4.60 10.31 45.42
N ARG A 245 5.79 10.47 44.83
CA ARG A 245 7.04 9.88 45.34
C ARG A 245 7.38 10.29 46.77
N GLN A 246 7.02 11.50 47.16
CA GLN A 246 7.21 11.98 48.54
C GLN A 246 6.36 11.19 49.54
N ASN A 247 5.22 10.64 49.12
CA ASN A 247 4.31 9.89 49.98
C ASN A 247 4.47 8.36 49.83
N ASP A 248 4.90 7.89 48.66
CA ASP A 248 5.13 6.48 48.37
C ASP A 248 6.54 6.27 47.82
N TYR A 249 7.37 5.57 48.60
CA TYR A 249 8.76 5.36 48.23
C TYR A 249 8.94 4.39 47.03
N HIS A 250 7.91 3.63 46.69
CA HIS A 250 7.94 2.68 45.58
C HIS A 250 7.34 3.24 44.29
N HIS A 251 6.81 4.47 44.32
CA HIS A 251 6.32 5.14 43.12
C HIS A 251 7.47 5.41 42.14
N ASP A 252 7.21 5.18 40.86
CA ASP A 252 8.13 5.49 39.78
C ASP A 252 7.87 6.92 39.28
N GLU A 253 8.85 7.83 39.43
CA GLU A 253 8.67 9.24 39.08
C GLU A 253 8.47 9.45 37.57
N ASP A 254 8.99 8.55 36.74
CA ASP A 254 8.93 8.63 35.28
C ASP A 254 7.59 8.15 34.72
N ARG A 255 6.67 7.66 35.58
CA ARG A 255 5.39 7.09 35.16
C ARG A 255 4.23 7.58 36.01
N PHE A 256 3.13 7.95 35.37
CA PHE A 256 1.88 8.30 36.05
C PHE A 256 0.69 7.61 35.36
N GLU A 257 0.02 6.71 36.09
CA GLU A 257 -1.10 5.91 35.57
C GLU A 257 -2.43 6.66 35.75
N ILE A 258 -3.24 6.70 34.69
CA ILE A 258 -4.55 7.35 34.66
C ILE A 258 -5.56 6.35 34.10
N GLU A 259 -6.61 6.07 34.85
CA GLU A 259 -7.71 5.24 34.37
C GLU A 259 -8.60 6.03 33.41
N ILE A 260 -8.85 5.45 32.24
CA ILE A 260 -9.77 6.04 31.25
C ILE A 260 -11.18 5.51 31.55
N PRO A 261 -12.18 6.39 31.75
CA PRO A 261 -13.57 5.97 31.94
C PRO A 261 -14.06 5.06 30.81
N HIS A 262 -14.75 3.97 31.17
CA HIS A 262 -15.20 2.95 30.22
C HIS A 262 -16.08 3.53 29.11
N ASP A 263 -17.05 4.38 29.46
CA ASP A 263 -17.96 5.02 28.50
C ASP A 263 -17.21 5.81 27.41
N LEU A 264 -16.06 6.41 27.75
CA LEU A 264 -15.23 7.12 26.77
C LEU A 264 -14.50 6.16 25.83
N VAL A 265 -14.10 4.99 26.33
CA VAL A 265 -13.49 3.93 25.51
C VAL A 265 -14.51 3.37 24.53
N GLU A 266 -15.74 3.07 24.98
CA GLU A 266 -16.80 2.57 24.10
C GLU A 266 -17.19 3.58 23.00
N ALA A 267 -17.33 4.86 23.38
CA ALA A 267 -17.61 5.94 22.44
C ALA A 267 -16.49 6.07 21.39
N ALA A 268 -15.22 5.99 21.81
CA ALA A 268 -14.08 6.04 20.90
C ALA A 268 -14.04 4.83 19.95
N GLN A 269 -14.32 3.61 20.45
CA GLN A 269 -14.38 2.41 19.62
C GLN A 269 -15.47 2.51 18.55
N THR A 270 -16.63 3.05 18.91
CA THR A 270 -17.74 3.25 17.97
C THR A 270 -17.35 4.28 16.90
N ALA A 271 -16.78 5.42 17.29
CA ALA A 271 -16.30 6.43 16.33
C ALA A 271 -15.23 5.85 15.37
N LEU A 272 -14.29 5.07 15.89
CA LEU A 272 -13.25 4.42 15.07
C LEU A 272 -13.82 3.36 14.12
N ALA A 273 -14.93 2.72 14.46
CA ALA A 273 -15.59 1.76 13.57
C ALA A 273 -16.28 2.45 12.37
N GLU A 274 -16.74 3.70 12.53
CA GLU A 274 -17.40 4.49 11.47
C GLU A 274 -16.42 5.04 10.42
N GLU A 275 -15.13 5.07 10.71
CA GLU A 275 -14.10 5.64 9.84
C GLU A 275 -13.54 4.66 8.78
N VAL A 276 -13.83 3.36 8.92
CA VAL A 276 -13.44 2.27 8.01
C VAL A 276 -14.51 2.08 6.95
#